data_AF-A0AAW6KM20-F1
#
_entry.id   AF-A0AAW6KM20-F1
#
_cell.length_a   1.000
_cell.length_b   1.000
_cell.length_c   1.000
_cell.angle_alpha   90.00
_cell.angle_beta   90.00
_cell.angle_gamma   90.00
#
_symmetry.space_group_name_H-M   'P 1'
#
loop_
_entity.id
_entity.type
_entity.pdbx_description
1 polymer ?
#
loop_
_entity_poly.entity_id
_entity_poly.type
_entity_poly.pdbx_seq_one_letter_code
_entity_poly.pdbx_strand_id
1 'polypeptide(L)'
;YLLTKAACFFVLCLILLYVWDLSQSSAAAEKKELTVSENSQMRHEGDSVPLKKATQGELLDHLSTKQQIEKRKQEKEKQKAAAEKKQEKLKKKTVYLTFDDGPSAVSQRLLQILSEHDAKATFFMLEPNMKLHKEAVLNMKQQGHALGLHGVTHDQKQFYKGANSPQLEMKQAQKTLKSITGVETHLIRTPYGSKPSLTEAQKKVLKKNGFVYWDWNIDSMDWKY
;
A
#
# COMPACT_ATOMS: atom_id res chain seq x y z
N TYR A 1 5.88 -13.47 34.32
CA TYR A 1 7.05 -12.59 34.53
C TYR A 1 8.37 -13.19 34.04
N LEU A 2 8.63 -14.51 34.18
CA LEU A 2 9.85 -15.13 33.63
C LEU A 2 9.84 -15.29 32.09
N LEU A 3 8.70 -15.63 31.49
CA LEU A 3 8.57 -15.83 30.03
C LEU A 3 8.82 -14.56 29.20
N THR A 4 8.42 -13.39 29.71
CA THR A 4 8.63 -12.10 29.03
C THR A 4 10.08 -11.63 29.09
N LYS A 5 10.82 -11.98 30.15
CA LYS A 5 12.26 -11.68 30.24
C LYS A 5 13.10 -12.55 29.31
N ALA A 6 12.72 -13.81 29.12
CA ALA A 6 13.40 -14.71 28.19
C ALA A 6 13.22 -14.25 26.74
N ALA A 7 12.01 -13.84 26.36
CA ALA A 7 11.73 -13.31 25.02
C ALA A 7 12.52 -12.03 24.71
N CYS A 8 12.63 -11.09 25.67
CA CYS A 8 13.45 -9.89 25.49
C CYS A 8 14.93 -10.21 25.32
N PHE A 9 15.46 -11.21 26.04
CA PHE A 9 16.86 -11.62 25.92
C PHE A 9 17.17 -12.21 24.53
N PHE A 10 16.26 -13.03 23.99
CA PHE A 10 16.40 -13.58 22.63
C PHE A 10 16.40 -12.49 21.55
N VAL A 11 15.51 -11.49 21.66
CA VAL A 11 15.47 -10.37 20.70
C VAL A 11 16.76 -9.54 20.78
N LEU A 12 17.31 -9.32 21.97
CA LEU A 12 18.55 -8.58 22.17
C LEU A 12 19.75 -9.33 21.58
N CYS A 13 19.81 -10.66 21.75
CA CYS A 13 20.84 -11.51 21.12
C CYS A 13 20.77 -11.46 19.58
N LEU A 14 19.57 -11.49 18.99
CA LEU A 14 19.42 -11.41 17.54
C LEU A 14 19.87 -10.05 16.98
N ILE A 15 19.60 -8.96 17.68
CA ILE A 15 20.07 -7.62 17.30
C ILE A 15 21.60 -7.54 17.38
N LEU A 16 22.20 -8.08 18.43
CA LEU A 16 23.66 -8.08 18.59
C LEU A 16 24.35 -8.94 17.52
N LEU A 17 23.78 -10.08 17.15
CA LEU A 17 24.28 -10.90 16.05
C LEU A 17 24.18 -10.17 14.70
N TYR A 18 23.09 -9.45 14.46
CA TYR A 18 22.91 -8.66 13.24
C TYR A 18 23.91 -7.50 13.15
N VAL A 19 24.17 -6.81 14.27
CA VAL A 19 25.17 -5.73 14.33
C VAL A 19 26.59 -6.27 14.17
N TRP A 20 26.91 -7.44 14.72
CA TRP A 20 28.20 -8.11 14.51
C TRP A 20 28.41 -8.48 13.04
N ASP A 21 27.38 -9.00 12.37
CA ASP A 21 27.44 -9.34 10.94
C ASP A 21 27.65 -8.10 10.06
N LEU A 22 26.98 -6.98 10.38
CA LEU A 22 27.25 -5.70 9.71
C LEU A 22 28.70 -5.20 9.95
N SER A 23 29.25 -5.44 11.14
CA SER A 23 30.65 -5.11 11.46
C SER A 23 31.65 -5.98 10.69
N GLN A 24 31.31 -7.24 10.42
CA GLN A 24 32.14 -8.14 9.60
C GLN A 24 32.03 -7.78 8.10
N SER A 25 30.85 -7.38 7.64
CA SER A 25 30.64 -6.97 6.25
C SER A 25 31.37 -5.69 5.87
N SER A 26 31.61 -4.76 6.81
CA SER A 26 32.41 -3.55 6.54
C SER A 26 33.92 -3.84 6.51
N ALA A 27 34.38 -4.87 7.23
CA ALA A 27 35.77 -5.30 7.24
C ALA A 27 36.20 -6.08 5.97
N ALA A 28 35.25 -6.55 5.16
CA ALA A 28 35.51 -7.31 3.94
C ALA A 28 35.71 -6.46 2.67
N ALA A 29 35.63 -5.13 2.75
CA ALA A 29 35.63 -4.24 1.58
C ALA A 29 36.98 -3.59 1.23
N GLU A 30 38.08 -3.88 1.93
CA GLU A 30 39.37 -3.25 1.64
C GLU A 30 40.52 -4.27 1.67
N LYS A 31 40.88 -4.77 0.48
CA LYS A 31 42.24 -5.14 0.03
C LYS A 31 42.15 -5.76 -1.37
N LYS A 32 42.18 -4.92 -2.41
CA LYS A 32 42.71 -5.32 -3.71
C LYS A 32 44.09 -4.70 -3.85
N GLU A 33 45.09 -5.51 -3.53
CA GLU A 33 46.49 -5.26 -3.85
C GLU A 33 46.62 -5.21 -5.37
N LEU A 34 47.10 -4.08 -5.90
CA LEU A 34 47.39 -3.94 -7.33
C LEU A 34 48.77 -4.58 -7.57
N THR A 35 48.79 -5.84 -8.01
CA THR A 35 50.01 -6.48 -8.49
C THR A 35 50.27 -6.01 -9.92
N VAL A 36 51.23 -5.11 -10.10
CA VAL A 36 51.79 -4.76 -11.40
C VAL A 36 52.88 -5.79 -11.70
N SER A 37 52.66 -6.63 -12.70
CA SER A 37 53.68 -7.57 -13.19
C SER A 37 54.82 -6.79 -13.84
N GLU A 38 56.05 -7.03 -13.39
CA GLU A 38 57.27 -6.64 -14.09
C GLU A 38 57.29 -7.28 -15.48
N ASN A 39 57.49 -6.47 -16.51
CA ASN A 39 58.06 -6.95 -17.75
C ASN A 39 59.18 -5.99 -18.15
N SER A 40 60.42 -6.44 -17.92
CA SER A 40 61.63 -5.76 -18.38
C SER A 40 61.76 -5.93 -19.90
N GLN A 41 61.94 -4.83 -20.64
CA GLN A 41 63.20 -4.59 -21.37
C GLN A 41 63.09 -3.40 -22.35
N MET A 42 64.12 -2.56 -22.24
CA MET A 42 64.66 -1.60 -23.22
C MET A 42 63.75 -0.50 -23.76
N ARG A 43 63.99 0.73 -23.26
CA ARG A 43 64.23 1.92 -24.09
C ARG A 43 64.93 3.01 -23.26
N HIS A 44 65.71 3.80 -23.98
CA HIS A 44 66.78 4.68 -23.54
C HIS A 44 66.43 5.73 -22.47
N GLU A 45 67.46 6.02 -21.68
CA GLU A 45 67.64 7.15 -20.77
C GLU A 45 67.49 8.50 -21.48
N GLY A 46 66.68 9.40 -20.90
CA GLY A 46 66.50 10.78 -21.34
C GLY A 46 65.05 11.22 -21.39
N ASP A 47 64.49 11.55 -20.22
CA ASP A 47 63.50 12.61 -19.96
C ASP A 47 62.72 12.28 -18.67
N SER A 48 63.22 12.75 -17.54
CA SER A 48 62.39 12.88 -16.34
C SER A 48 61.32 13.94 -16.61
N VAL A 49 60.12 13.50 -17.00
CA VAL A 49 58.96 14.39 -17.05
C VAL A 49 58.78 14.98 -15.66
N PRO A 50 58.86 16.31 -15.47
CA PRO A 50 58.66 16.89 -14.16
C PRO A 50 57.23 16.58 -13.73
N LEU A 51 57.07 15.94 -12.57
CA LEU A 51 55.79 15.92 -11.87
C LEU A 51 55.45 17.38 -11.55
N LYS A 52 54.67 18.03 -12.43
CA LYS A 52 54.04 19.32 -12.11
C LYS A 52 53.25 19.10 -10.84
N LYS A 53 53.68 19.73 -9.75
CA LYS A 53 52.89 19.80 -8.52
C LYS A 53 51.57 20.43 -8.91
N ALA A 54 50.50 19.64 -8.85
CA ALA A 54 49.16 20.14 -9.07
C ALA A 54 48.95 21.33 -8.13
N THR A 55 48.60 22.46 -8.71
CA THR A 55 48.29 23.65 -7.94
C THR A 55 47.07 23.37 -7.06
N GLN A 56 46.98 24.08 -5.93
CA GLN A 56 45.84 23.93 -5.01
C GLN A 56 44.49 24.16 -5.73
N GLY A 57 44.46 25.00 -6.77
CA GLY A 57 43.28 25.21 -7.62
C GLY A 57 42.90 23.98 -8.45
N GLU A 58 43.87 23.29 -9.07
CA GLU A 58 43.62 22.07 -9.87
C GLU A 58 43.13 20.92 -8.98
N LEU A 59 43.63 20.82 -7.74
CA LEU A 59 43.20 19.81 -6.78
C LEU A 59 41.74 20.05 -6.32
N LEU A 60 41.38 21.31 -6.08
CA LEU A 60 40.02 21.72 -5.70
C LEU A 60 39.02 21.50 -6.85
N ASP A 61 39.42 21.76 -8.09
CA ASP A 61 38.57 21.55 -9.27
C ASP A 61 38.31 20.05 -9.54
N HIS A 62 39.34 19.22 -9.38
CA HIS A 62 39.19 17.76 -9.45
C HIS A 62 38.30 17.20 -8.34
N LEU A 63 38.38 17.74 -7.12
CA LEU A 63 37.56 17.30 -5.99
C LEU A 63 36.09 17.71 -6.17
N SER A 64 35.85 18.95 -6.63
CA SER A 64 34.53 19.46 -7.02
C SER A 64 33.89 18.63 -8.14
N THR A 65 34.69 18.28 -9.15
CA THR A 65 34.26 17.44 -10.28
C THR A 65 33.88 16.03 -9.83
N LYS A 66 34.69 15.39 -8.96
CA LYS A 66 34.35 14.07 -8.40
C LYS A 66 33.06 14.10 -7.58
N GLN A 67 32.85 15.13 -6.77
CA GLN A 67 31.62 15.31 -5.98
C GLN A 67 30.38 15.50 -6.87
N GLN A 68 30.49 16.26 -7.96
CA GLN A 68 29.41 16.41 -8.94
C GLN A 68 29.09 15.11 -9.68
N ILE A 69 30.10 14.31 -10.03
CA ILE A 69 29.91 13.02 -10.70
C ILE A 69 29.16 12.04 -9.77
N GLU A 70 29.56 11.96 -8.50
CA GLU A 70 28.92 11.08 -7.52
C GLU A 70 27.46 11.48 -7.27
N LYS A 71 27.19 12.79 -7.14
CA LYS A 71 25.83 13.31 -6.99
C LYS A 71 24.94 12.96 -8.19
N ARG A 72 25.45 13.10 -9.41
CA ARG A 72 24.73 12.73 -10.65
C ARG A 72 24.48 11.22 -10.74
N LYS A 73 25.41 10.39 -10.25
CA LYS A 73 25.25 8.93 -10.21
C LYS A 73 24.15 8.53 -9.24
N GLN A 74 24.13 9.11 -8.03
CA GLN A 74 23.09 8.89 -7.03
C GLN A 74 21.71 9.37 -7.52
N GLU A 75 21.64 10.51 -8.19
CA GLU A 75 20.39 11.00 -8.79
C GLU A 75 19.87 10.07 -9.89
N LYS A 76 20.75 9.53 -10.75
CA LYS A 76 20.40 8.55 -11.78
C LYS A 76 19.93 7.22 -11.20
N GLU A 77 20.59 6.72 -10.16
CA GLU A 77 20.18 5.48 -9.46
C GLU A 77 18.81 5.65 -8.79
N LYS A 78 18.57 6.81 -8.15
CA LYS A 78 17.27 7.15 -7.56
C LYS A 78 16.17 7.27 -8.62
N GLN A 79 16.48 7.86 -9.77
CA GLN A 79 15.54 7.95 -10.90
C GLN A 79 15.26 6.57 -11.52
N LYS A 80 16.27 5.71 -11.65
CA LYS A 80 16.12 4.33 -12.13
C LYS A 80 15.27 3.48 -11.17
N ALA A 81 15.54 3.52 -9.88
CA ALA A 81 14.74 2.82 -8.86
C ALA A 81 13.28 3.33 -8.81
N ALA A 82 13.07 4.64 -9.00
CA ALA A 82 11.72 5.21 -9.10
C ALA A 82 11.00 4.77 -10.39
N ALA A 83 11.71 4.68 -11.52
CA ALA A 83 11.17 4.19 -12.77
C ALA A 83 10.83 2.68 -12.70
N GLU A 84 11.69 1.87 -12.09
CA GLU A 84 11.47 0.43 -11.88
C GLU A 84 10.27 0.17 -10.95
N LYS A 85 10.16 0.88 -9.81
CA LYS A 85 8.97 0.83 -8.95
C LYS A 85 7.70 1.26 -9.68
N LYS A 86 7.78 2.30 -10.52
CA LYS A 86 6.63 2.76 -11.33
C LYS A 86 6.24 1.70 -12.37
N GLN A 87 7.21 1.03 -12.97
CA GLN A 87 6.99 0.00 -13.99
C GLN A 87 6.46 -1.32 -13.40
N GLU A 88 6.91 -1.70 -12.19
CA GLU A 88 6.37 -2.85 -11.45
C GLU A 88 4.90 -2.61 -11.05
N LYS A 89 4.59 -1.39 -10.58
CA LYS A 89 3.21 -0.98 -10.23
C LYS A 89 2.26 -1.01 -11.43
N LEU A 90 2.77 -0.84 -12.65
CA LEU A 90 2.00 -0.92 -13.89
C LEU A 90 1.78 -2.36 -14.39
N LYS A 91 2.45 -3.37 -13.81
CA LYS A 91 2.37 -4.78 -14.28
C LYS A 91 1.47 -5.69 -13.45
N LYS A 92 1.04 -5.29 -12.24
CA LYS A 92 0.13 -6.12 -11.43
C LYS A 92 -1.33 -5.83 -11.82
N LYS A 93 -2.00 -6.82 -12.41
CA LYS A 93 -3.46 -6.79 -12.61
C LYS A 93 -4.12 -6.98 -11.25
N THR A 94 -4.99 -6.04 -10.87
CA THR A 94 -5.70 -6.06 -9.58
C THR A 94 -7.18 -6.26 -9.82
N VAL A 95 -7.79 -7.16 -9.05
CA VAL A 95 -9.24 -7.34 -8.98
C VAL A 95 -9.71 -6.95 -7.58
N TYR A 96 -10.80 -6.18 -7.50
CA TYR A 96 -11.43 -5.80 -6.24
C TYR A 96 -12.68 -6.67 -6.05
N LEU A 97 -12.58 -7.67 -5.17
CA LEU A 97 -13.75 -8.45 -4.76
C LEU A 97 -14.64 -7.58 -3.88
N THR A 98 -15.93 -7.56 -4.20
CA THR A 98 -16.90 -6.79 -3.44
C THR A 98 -18.14 -7.61 -3.16
N PHE A 99 -18.64 -7.54 -1.94
CA PHE A 99 -19.83 -8.27 -1.50
C PHE A 99 -20.87 -7.27 -0.99
N ASP A 100 -22.08 -7.38 -1.50
CA ASP A 100 -23.20 -6.48 -1.19
C ASP A 100 -24.18 -7.15 -0.22
N ASP A 101 -25.16 -6.39 0.26
CA ASP A 101 -26.29 -6.77 1.12
C ASP A 101 -25.96 -7.31 2.51
N GLY A 102 -24.76 -7.81 2.74
CA GLY A 102 -24.35 -8.40 4.02
C GLY A 102 -24.25 -7.40 5.19
N PRO A 103 -23.79 -7.88 6.36
CA PRO A 103 -23.45 -9.27 6.64
C PRO A 103 -24.68 -10.17 6.81
N SER A 104 -24.49 -11.47 6.76
CA SER A 104 -25.53 -12.48 6.96
C SER A 104 -24.97 -13.69 7.71
N ALA A 105 -25.77 -14.74 7.91
CA ALA A 105 -25.34 -15.97 8.57
C ALA A 105 -24.11 -16.63 7.92
N VAL A 106 -23.90 -16.43 6.61
CA VAL A 106 -22.76 -17.03 5.88
C VAL A 106 -21.50 -16.16 5.89
N SER A 107 -21.56 -14.93 6.40
CA SER A 107 -20.42 -13.99 6.31
C SER A 107 -19.17 -14.51 7.02
N GLN A 108 -19.30 -15.25 8.13
CA GLN A 108 -18.13 -15.82 8.82
C GLN A 108 -17.42 -16.87 7.95
N ARG A 109 -18.18 -17.71 7.25
CA ARG A 109 -17.61 -18.70 6.32
C ARG A 109 -16.92 -18.03 5.15
N LEU A 110 -17.50 -16.96 4.61
CA LEU A 110 -16.87 -16.16 3.56
C LEU A 110 -15.55 -15.54 4.02
N LEU A 111 -15.50 -14.96 5.22
CA LEU A 111 -14.27 -14.39 5.80
C LEU A 111 -13.18 -15.45 5.97
N GLN A 112 -13.56 -16.65 6.42
CA GLN A 112 -12.63 -17.78 6.51
C GLN A 112 -12.00 -18.11 5.14
N ILE A 113 -12.83 -18.24 4.09
CA ILE A 113 -12.35 -18.53 2.74
C ILE A 113 -11.42 -17.42 2.23
N LEU A 114 -11.78 -16.14 2.46
CA LEU A 114 -10.90 -15.03 2.09
C LEU A 114 -9.55 -15.11 2.80
N SER A 115 -9.53 -15.47 4.09
CA SER A 115 -8.30 -15.66 4.85
C SER A 115 -7.47 -16.85 4.37
N GLU A 116 -8.10 -17.97 4.01
CA GLU A 116 -7.43 -19.15 3.44
C GLU A 116 -6.67 -18.82 2.15
N HIS A 117 -7.14 -17.82 1.40
CA HIS A 117 -6.54 -17.35 0.14
C HIS A 117 -5.72 -16.06 0.27
N ASP A 118 -5.46 -15.57 1.49
CA ASP A 118 -4.82 -14.26 1.75
C ASP A 118 -5.45 -13.11 0.93
N ALA A 119 -6.76 -13.18 0.73
CA ALA A 119 -7.52 -12.24 -0.07
C ALA A 119 -8.16 -11.15 0.79
N LYS A 120 -8.10 -9.90 0.31
CA LYS A 120 -8.88 -8.78 0.85
C LYS A 120 -10.05 -8.46 -0.07
N ALA A 121 -11.11 -7.92 0.51
CA ALA A 121 -12.36 -7.62 -0.15
C ALA A 121 -12.97 -6.34 0.42
N THR A 122 -13.98 -5.81 -0.26
CA THR A 122 -14.80 -4.69 0.20
C THR A 122 -16.22 -5.18 0.46
N PHE A 123 -16.75 -4.91 1.66
CA PHE A 123 -18.12 -5.28 2.02
C PHE A 123 -19.01 -4.05 2.02
N PHE A 124 -19.99 -3.98 1.14
CA PHE A 124 -21.02 -2.94 1.14
C PHE A 124 -22.22 -3.44 1.94
N MET A 125 -22.36 -2.92 3.15
CA MET A 125 -23.26 -3.51 4.13
C MET A 125 -24.54 -2.71 4.32
N LEU A 126 -25.64 -3.43 4.54
CA LEU A 126 -26.92 -2.86 4.94
C LEU A 126 -26.93 -2.60 6.45
N GLU A 127 -27.44 -1.44 6.84
CA GLU A 127 -27.59 -1.04 8.24
C GLU A 127 -28.29 -2.07 9.15
N PRO A 128 -29.48 -2.59 8.80
CA PRO A 128 -30.14 -3.62 9.62
C PRO A 128 -29.29 -4.88 9.80
N ASN A 129 -28.56 -5.27 8.76
CA ASN A 129 -27.73 -6.46 8.78
C ASN A 129 -26.47 -6.28 9.64
N MET A 130 -25.87 -5.09 9.63
CA MET A 130 -24.79 -4.75 10.56
C MET A 130 -25.24 -4.83 12.02
N LYS A 131 -26.48 -4.40 12.33
CA LYS A 131 -27.03 -4.51 13.70
C LYS A 131 -27.24 -5.96 14.12
N LEU A 132 -27.69 -6.82 13.20
CA LEU A 132 -27.97 -8.23 13.48
C LEU A 132 -26.68 -9.06 13.59
N HIS A 133 -25.66 -8.73 12.79
CA HIS A 133 -24.43 -9.52 12.65
C HIS A 133 -23.18 -8.72 13.04
N LYS A 134 -23.20 -8.05 14.20
CA LYS A 134 -22.10 -7.17 14.67
C LYS A 134 -20.75 -7.87 14.71
N GLU A 135 -20.72 -9.13 15.12
CA GLU A 135 -19.49 -9.93 15.18
C GLU A 135 -18.84 -10.09 13.80
N ALA A 136 -19.65 -10.33 12.76
CA ALA A 136 -19.13 -10.42 11.39
C ALA A 136 -18.52 -9.08 10.93
N VAL A 137 -19.16 -7.95 11.27
CA VAL A 137 -18.62 -6.61 10.95
C VAL A 137 -17.29 -6.36 11.67
N LEU A 138 -17.18 -6.75 12.93
CA LEU A 138 -15.93 -6.64 13.71
C LEU A 138 -14.83 -7.52 13.11
N ASN A 139 -15.15 -8.74 12.69
CA ASN A 139 -14.20 -9.65 12.05
C ASN A 139 -13.75 -9.11 10.69
N MET A 140 -14.66 -8.53 9.88
CA MET A 140 -14.30 -7.84 8.63
C MET A 140 -13.26 -6.74 8.88
N LYS A 141 -13.46 -5.91 9.92
CA LYS A 141 -12.47 -4.90 10.34
C LYS A 141 -11.15 -5.53 10.76
N GLN A 142 -11.19 -6.50 11.66
CA GLN A 142 -10.00 -7.11 12.26
C GLN A 142 -9.12 -7.79 11.20
N GLN A 143 -9.74 -8.42 10.21
CA GLN A 143 -9.05 -9.09 9.11
C GLN A 143 -8.60 -8.11 8.01
N GLY A 144 -8.85 -6.80 8.16
CA GLY A 144 -8.34 -5.77 7.25
C GLY A 144 -9.12 -5.63 5.94
N HIS A 145 -10.39 -6.05 5.91
CA HIS A 145 -11.27 -5.81 4.77
C HIS A 145 -11.75 -4.36 4.75
N ALA A 146 -12.07 -3.84 3.56
CA ALA A 146 -12.67 -2.52 3.43
C ALA A 146 -14.16 -2.58 3.79
N LEU A 147 -14.61 -1.61 4.59
CA LEU A 147 -16.00 -1.50 5.03
C LEU A 147 -16.67 -0.35 4.25
N GLY A 148 -17.70 -0.69 3.49
CA GLY A 148 -18.53 0.22 2.70
C GLY A 148 -19.99 0.17 3.14
N LEU A 149 -20.76 1.14 2.64
CA LEU A 149 -22.17 1.31 3.02
C LEU A 149 -23.09 0.98 1.84
N HIS A 150 -24.19 0.29 2.12
CA HIS A 150 -25.21 -0.07 1.12
C HIS A 150 -26.61 0.46 1.43
N GLY A 151 -26.72 1.41 2.36
CA GLY A 151 -27.99 2.01 2.77
C GLY A 151 -28.70 1.23 3.88
N VAL A 152 -30.02 1.34 3.92
CA VAL A 152 -30.86 0.82 5.01
C VAL A 152 -31.99 -0.04 4.46
N THR A 153 -32.78 0.49 3.53
CA THR A 153 -34.04 -0.12 3.10
C THR A 153 -33.85 -1.20 2.04
N HIS A 154 -32.83 -1.04 1.20
CA HIS A 154 -32.65 -1.78 -0.04
C HIS A 154 -33.94 -1.80 -0.91
N ASP A 155 -34.80 -0.79 -0.79
CA ASP A 155 -36.01 -0.64 -1.60
C ASP A 155 -35.79 0.48 -2.62
N GLN A 156 -35.95 0.17 -3.91
CA GLN A 156 -35.67 1.13 -4.97
C GLN A 156 -36.55 2.39 -4.87
N LYS A 157 -37.82 2.25 -4.47
CA LYS A 157 -38.77 3.36 -4.37
C LYS A 157 -38.48 4.24 -3.16
N GLN A 158 -37.93 3.68 -2.07
CA GLN A 158 -37.52 4.44 -0.88
C GLN A 158 -36.15 5.09 -1.06
N PHE A 159 -35.16 4.29 -1.47
CA PHE A 159 -33.78 4.73 -1.60
C PHE A 159 -33.64 5.87 -2.60
N TYR A 160 -34.34 5.80 -3.75
CA TYR A 160 -34.30 6.82 -4.79
C TYR A 160 -35.45 7.83 -4.74
N LYS A 161 -36.29 7.82 -3.69
CA LYS A 161 -37.53 8.63 -3.59
C LYS A 161 -37.32 10.13 -3.79
N GLY A 162 -36.24 10.68 -3.25
CA GLY A 162 -35.98 12.12 -3.23
C GLY A 162 -34.50 12.44 -3.35
N ALA A 163 -34.20 13.74 -3.53
CA ALA A 163 -32.83 14.22 -3.74
C ALA A 163 -31.87 13.87 -2.59
N ASN A 164 -32.39 13.78 -1.36
CA ASN A 164 -31.61 13.47 -0.16
C ASN A 164 -31.73 12.02 0.30
N SER A 165 -32.68 11.23 -0.24
CA SER A 165 -32.97 9.88 0.26
C SER A 165 -31.73 8.97 0.32
N PRO A 166 -30.90 8.86 -0.75
CA PRO A 166 -29.68 8.05 -0.70
C PRO A 166 -28.73 8.52 0.41
N GLN A 167 -28.55 9.83 0.54
CA GLN A 167 -27.63 10.40 1.53
C GLN A 167 -28.09 10.11 2.97
N LEU A 168 -29.39 10.21 3.24
CA LEU A 168 -29.95 9.95 4.56
C LEU A 168 -29.73 8.50 4.98
N GLU A 169 -30.04 7.55 4.09
CA GLU A 169 -29.80 6.13 4.33
C GLU A 169 -28.30 5.84 4.53
N MET A 170 -27.43 6.41 3.69
CA MET A 170 -25.98 6.23 3.83
C MET A 170 -25.43 6.80 5.14
N LYS A 171 -25.89 7.98 5.59
CA LYS A 171 -25.48 8.52 6.90
C LYS A 171 -25.98 7.67 8.06
N GLN A 172 -27.17 7.07 7.96
CA GLN A 172 -27.65 6.16 8.99
C GLN A 172 -26.76 4.91 9.07
N ALA A 173 -26.49 4.27 7.92
CA ALA A 173 -25.57 3.13 7.85
C ALA A 173 -24.17 3.49 8.38
N GLN A 174 -23.64 4.67 8.03
CA GLN A 174 -22.35 5.18 8.50
C GLN A 174 -22.30 5.31 10.02
N LYS A 175 -23.36 5.86 10.63
CA LYS A 175 -23.45 5.98 12.11
C LYS A 175 -23.44 4.61 12.77
N THR A 176 -24.21 3.65 12.24
CA THR A 176 -24.23 2.28 12.77
C THR A 176 -22.86 1.62 12.64
N LEU A 177 -22.23 1.70 11.48
CA LEU A 177 -20.88 1.15 11.26
C LEU A 177 -19.88 1.75 12.26
N LYS A 178 -19.90 3.07 12.43
CA LYS A 178 -19.03 3.78 13.39
C LYS A 178 -19.30 3.35 14.83
N SER A 179 -20.56 3.13 15.20
CA SER A 179 -20.92 2.67 16.54
C SER A 179 -20.42 1.26 16.85
N ILE A 180 -20.40 0.36 15.85
CA ILE A 180 -19.94 -1.02 16.01
C ILE A 180 -18.42 -1.09 16.02
N THR A 181 -17.78 -0.35 15.11
CA THR A 181 -16.37 -0.60 14.76
C THR A 181 -15.44 0.56 15.09
N GLY A 182 -15.96 1.76 15.35
CA GLY A 182 -15.20 3.01 15.41
C GLY A 182 -14.73 3.54 14.05
N VAL A 183 -15.02 2.83 12.94
CA VAL A 183 -14.61 3.23 11.58
C VAL A 183 -15.65 4.14 10.96
N GLU A 184 -15.20 5.25 10.39
CA GLU A 184 -16.02 6.14 9.56
C GLU A 184 -15.57 6.01 8.10
N THR A 185 -16.43 5.45 7.25
CA THR A 185 -16.18 5.27 5.81
C THR A 185 -17.05 6.23 5.00
N HIS A 186 -16.52 6.67 3.87
CA HIS A 186 -17.26 7.45 2.87
C HIS A 186 -17.50 6.66 1.58
N LEU A 187 -17.04 5.41 1.54
CA LEU A 187 -17.21 4.51 0.40
C LEU A 187 -18.60 3.88 0.45
N ILE A 188 -19.36 4.05 -0.64
CA ILE A 188 -20.73 3.54 -0.75
C ILE A 188 -20.93 2.75 -2.04
N ARG A 189 -21.95 1.92 -2.05
CA ARG A 189 -22.55 1.37 -3.27
C ARG A 189 -24.03 1.54 -3.17
N THR A 190 -24.67 2.01 -4.23
CA THR A 190 -26.12 2.22 -4.20
C THR A 190 -26.84 0.91 -4.53
N PRO A 191 -27.93 0.56 -3.82
CA PRO A 191 -28.79 -0.56 -4.18
C PRO A 191 -29.18 -0.52 -5.66
N TYR A 192 -29.17 -1.67 -6.34
CA TYR A 192 -29.51 -1.81 -7.76
C TYR A 192 -28.56 -1.08 -8.74
N GLY A 193 -27.41 -0.58 -8.27
CA GLY A 193 -26.47 0.18 -9.08
C GLY A 193 -26.90 1.62 -9.33
N SER A 194 -25.94 2.48 -9.70
CA SER A 194 -26.21 3.92 -9.85
C SER A 194 -27.00 4.26 -11.12
N LYS A 195 -26.96 3.42 -12.15
CA LYS A 195 -27.63 3.67 -13.43
C LYS A 195 -28.79 2.69 -13.63
N PRO A 196 -29.98 3.17 -14.07
CA PRO A 196 -30.33 4.56 -14.39
C PRO A 196 -30.86 5.36 -13.20
N SER A 197 -30.97 4.76 -12.01
CA SER A 197 -31.81 5.28 -10.92
C SER A 197 -31.22 6.47 -10.15
N LEU A 198 -29.90 6.63 -10.08
CA LEU A 198 -29.26 7.72 -9.34
C LEU A 198 -29.23 9.02 -10.17
N THR A 199 -30.07 9.97 -9.80
CA THR A 199 -30.20 11.28 -10.47
C THR A 199 -29.00 12.20 -10.22
N GLU A 200 -28.81 13.20 -11.10
CA GLU A 200 -27.74 14.20 -10.93
C GLU A 200 -27.88 15.01 -9.62
N ALA A 201 -29.12 15.27 -9.18
CA ALA A 201 -29.37 15.93 -7.90
C ALA A 201 -28.85 15.08 -6.74
N GLN A 202 -29.16 13.78 -6.73
CA GLN A 202 -28.70 12.84 -5.70
C GLN A 202 -27.17 12.70 -5.73
N LYS A 203 -26.55 12.60 -6.91
CA LYS A 203 -25.08 12.58 -7.07
C LYS A 203 -24.42 13.81 -6.44
N LYS A 204 -24.97 15.01 -6.69
CA LYS A 204 -24.47 16.26 -6.08
C LYS A 204 -24.59 16.24 -4.56
N VAL A 205 -25.72 15.76 -4.03
CA VAL A 205 -25.94 15.66 -2.58
C VAL A 205 -24.95 14.69 -1.94
N LEU A 206 -24.77 13.50 -2.52
CA LEU A 206 -23.81 12.50 -2.04
C LEU A 206 -22.39 13.06 -2.03
N LYS A 207 -21.94 13.65 -3.15
CA LYS A 207 -20.61 14.26 -3.28
C LYS A 207 -20.40 15.40 -2.30
N LYS A 208 -21.40 16.28 -2.10
CA LYS A 208 -21.33 17.40 -1.13
C LYS A 208 -21.16 16.89 0.31
N ASN A 209 -21.65 15.68 0.60
CA ASN A 209 -21.50 15.03 1.90
C ASN A 209 -20.28 14.10 1.97
N GLY A 210 -19.35 14.19 1.01
CA GLY A 210 -18.09 13.46 1.02
C GLY A 210 -18.17 12.00 0.56
N PHE A 211 -19.35 11.50 0.18
CA PHE A 211 -19.49 10.11 -0.26
C PHE A 211 -18.88 9.88 -1.65
N VAL A 212 -18.22 8.73 -1.80
CA VAL A 212 -17.71 8.20 -3.06
C VAL A 212 -18.44 6.90 -3.33
N TYR A 213 -19.15 6.81 -4.46
CA TYR A 213 -19.89 5.61 -4.83
C TYR A 213 -19.14 4.77 -5.86
N TRP A 214 -19.17 3.45 -5.69
CA TRP A 214 -18.64 2.48 -6.63
C TRP A 214 -19.77 1.61 -7.19
N ASP A 215 -19.83 1.48 -8.51
CA ASP A 215 -20.56 0.39 -9.18
C ASP A 215 -19.61 -0.82 -9.35
N TRP A 216 -19.85 -1.64 -10.37
CA TRP A 216 -19.03 -2.80 -10.72
C TRP A 216 -18.78 -2.85 -12.24
N ASN A 217 -17.74 -3.59 -12.63
CA ASN A 217 -17.44 -3.88 -14.04
C ASN A 217 -17.91 -5.29 -14.45
N ILE A 218 -18.09 -6.20 -13.49
CA ILE A 218 -18.50 -7.59 -13.68
C ILE A 218 -19.57 -7.90 -12.63
N ASP A 219 -20.70 -8.45 -13.08
CA ASP A 219 -21.76 -9.00 -12.23
C ASP A 219 -21.60 -10.53 -12.23
N SER A 220 -21.51 -11.14 -11.05
CA SER A 220 -21.43 -12.60 -10.89
C SER A 220 -22.75 -13.28 -11.24
N MET A 221 -23.87 -12.56 -11.16
CA MET A 221 -25.23 -13.11 -11.24
C MET A 221 -25.51 -14.22 -10.22
N ASP A 222 -24.86 -14.17 -9.06
CA ASP A 222 -25.00 -15.14 -7.97
C ASP A 222 -26.43 -15.19 -7.40
N TRP A 223 -27.12 -14.05 -7.34
CA TRP A 223 -28.51 -13.93 -6.87
C TRP A 223 -29.55 -14.72 -7.68
N LYS A 224 -29.19 -15.29 -8.83
CA LYS A 224 -30.10 -16.07 -9.68
C LYS A 224 -30.26 -17.53 -9.27
N TYR A 225 -29.41 -18.04 -8.38
CA TYR A 225 -29.35 -19.45 -8.00
C TYR A 225 -29.65 -19.64 -6.51
#